data_AF-A0A3M1DXK4-F1
#
_entry.id   AF-A0A3M1DXK4-F1
#
_cell.length_a   1.000
_cell.length_b   1.000
_cell.length_c   1.000
_cell.angle_alpha   90.00
_cell.angle_beta   90.00
_cell.angle_gamma   90.00
#
_symmetry.space_group_name_H-M   'P 1'
#
loop_
_entity.id
_entity.type
_entity.pdbx_description
1 polymer ?
#
loop_
_entity_poly.entity_id
_entity_poly.type
_entity_poly.pdbx_seq_one_letter_code
_entity_poly.pdbx_strand_id
1 'polypeptide(L)'
;MAFLLHNPDLLSFLVLVVLGYTAGSIAERRHYRSIERRERELVRLPVVTAEGTFPPGKVRRTFLVSGSVVISIDYFKRLLAILRNIFGGRVKAYESLVDRARREAILRLKEEARRKGAGM
;
A
#
# COMPACT_ATOMS: atom_id res chain seq x y z
N MET A 1 19.99 31.21 -15.73
CA MET A 1 19.79 31.76 -14.37
C MET A 1 18.84 32.97 -14.33
N ALA A 2 18.92 33.94 -15.26
CA ALA A 2 18.06 35.13 -15.26
C ALA A 2 16.53 34.85 -15.42
N PHE A 3 16.15 33.83 -16.19
CA PHE A 3 14.73 33.49 -16.44
C PHE A 3 13.96 33.02 -15.20
N LEU A 4 14.63 32.31 -14.28
CA LEU A 4 14.02 31.83 -13.02
C LEU A 4 13.84 32.95 -11.99
N LEU A 5 14.75 33.93 -11.98
CA LEU A 5 14.66 35.09 -11.09
C LEU A 5 13.56 36.08 -11.50
N HIS A 6 13.20 36.11 -12.78
CA HIS A 6 12.06 36.89 -13.29
C HIS A 6 10.70 36.22 -13.06
N ASN A 7 10.65 34.93 -12.68
CA ASN A 7 9.40 34.17 -12.50
C ASN A 7 9.43 33.41 -11.16
N PRO A 8 9.32 34.11 -10.02
CA PRO A 8 9.37 33.49 -8.69
C PRO A 8 8.22 32.49 -8.45
N ASP A 9 7.07 32.70 -9.09
CA ASP A 9 5.92 31.80 -9.02
C ASP A 9 6.23 30.44 -9.66
N LEU A 10 6.95 30.43 -10.79
CA LEU A 10 7.35 29.20 -11.46
C LEU A 10 8.40 28.44 -10.66
N LEU A 11 9.34 29.15 -10.04
CA LEU A 11 10.35 28.56 -9.18
C LEU A 11 9.70 27.91 -7.94
N SER A 12 8.81 28.62 -7.25
CA SER A 12 8.10 28.09 -6.08
C SER A 12 7.21 26.90 -6.45
N PHE A 13 6.51 26.96 -7.59
CA PHE A 13 5.74 25.82 -8.12
C PHE A 13 6.62 24.58 -8.35
N LEU A 14 7.76 24.72 -9.05
CA LEU A 14 8.68 23.62 -9.30
C LEU A 14 9.24 23.02 -8.01
N VAL A 15 9.59 23.86 -7.03
CA VAL A 15 10.06 23.39 -5.71
C VAL A 15 8.99 22.56 -5.01
N LEU A 16 7.74 23.04 -4.97
CA LEU A 16 6.62 22.30 -4.37
C LEU A 16 6.36 20.97 -5.07
N VAL A 17 6.47 20.93 -6.40
CA VAL A 17 6.35 19.69 -7.18
C VAL A 17 7.43 18.68 -6.80
N VAL A 18 8.70 19.11 -6.77
CA VAL A 18 9.82 18.23 -6.41
C VAL A 18 9.70 17.74 -4.98
N LEU A 19 9.35 18.61 -4.03
CA LEU A 19 9.14 18.24 -2.64
C LEU A 19 7.98 17.24 -2.48
N GLY A 20 6.84 17.49 -3.11
CA GLY A 20 5.69 16.58 -3.07
C GLY A 20 6.02 15.21 -3.69
N TYR A 21 6.69 15.19 -4.84
CA TYR A 21 7.10 13.95 -5.49
C TYR A 21 8.08 13.14 -4.64
N THR A 22 9.12 13.79 -4.11
CA THR A 22 10.17 13.11 -3.33
C THR A 22 9.62 12.61 -2.00
N ALA A 23 8.86 13.44 -1.26
CA ALA A 23 8.25 13.05 0.00
C ALA A 23 7.28 11.87 -0.19
N GLY A 24 6.38 11.94 -1.17
CA GLY A 24 5.44 10.85 -1.48
C GLY A 24 6.17 9.56 -1.89
N SER A 25 7.19 9.66 -2.74
CA SER A 25 8.00 8.51 -3.16
C SER A 25 8.73 7.85 -1.98
N ILE A 26 9.27 8.64 -1.05
CA ILE A 26 9.94 8.12 0.14
C ILE A 26 8.94 7.43 1.08
N ALA A 27 7.79 8.05 1.33
CA ALA A 27 6.74 7.46 2.17
C ALA A 27 6.26 6.12 1.61
N GLU A 28 6.00 6.05 0.31
CA GLU A 28 5.60 4.82 -0.39
C GLU A 28 6.67 3.72 -0.28
N ARG A 29 7.95 4.05 -0.56
CA ARG A 29 9.05 3.09 -0.45
C ARG A 29 9.20 2.56 0.98
N ARG A 30 9.09 3.44 1.98
CA ARG A 30 9.15 3.04 3.40
C ARG A 30 7.99 2.11 3.77
N HIS A 31 6.78 2.41 3.30
CA HIS A 31 5.61 1.56 3.55
C HIS A 31 5.81 0.17 2.92
N TYR A 32 6.27 0.09 1.66
CA TYR A 32 6.57 -1.18 1.01
C TYR A 32 7.60 -2.02 1.78
N ARG A 33 8.71 -1.40 2.24
CA ARG A 33 9.70 -2.11 3.07
C ARG A 33 9.10 -2.67 4.35
N SER A 34 8.19 -1.93 4.99
CA SER A 34 7.48 -2.40 6.20
C SER A 34 6.51 -3.56 5.91
N ILE A 35 5.89 -3.57 4.73
CA ILE A 35 5.03 -4.68 4.28
C ILE A 35 5.89 -5.93 4.07
N GLU A 36 6.96 -5.84 3.29
CA GLU A 36 7.84 -6.97 2.99
C GLU A 36 8.45 -7.58 4.25
N ARG A 37 8.86 -6.74 5.21
CA ARG A 37 9.37 -7.21 6.50
C ARG A 37 8.32 -8.05 7.24
N ARG A 38 7.10 -7.54 7.37
CA ARG A 38 6.01 -8.22 8.10
C ARG A 38 5.49 -9.45 7.37
N GLU A 39 5.51 -9.47 6.04
CA GLU A 39 5.18 -10.66 5.26
C GLU A 39 6.14 -11.81 5.58
N ARG A 40 7.44 -11.52 5.70
CA ARG A 40 8.45 -12.51 6.11
C ARG A 40 8.20 -12.98 7.55
N GLU A 41 7.92 -12.06 8.48
CA GLU A 41 7.62 -12.40 9.88
C GLU A 41 6.38 -13.29 10.03
N LEU A 42 5.38 -13.12 9.17
CA LEU A 42 4.09 -13.80 9.24
C LEU A 42 3.97 -14.96 8.24
N VAL A 43 5.05 -15.35 7.55
CA VAL A 43 5.02 -16.36 6.49
C VAL A 43 4.44 -17.71 6.94
N ARG A 44 4.64 -18.07 8.21
CA ARG A 44 4.17 -19.34 8.80
C ARG A 44 2.66 -19.38 9.08
N LEU A 45 1.96 -18.26 8.97
CA LEU A 45 0.51 -18.19 9.11
C LEU A 45 -0.11 -18.08 7.71
N PRO A 46 -0.54 -19.18 7.06
CA PRO A 46 -1.08 -19.12 5.72
C PRO A 46 -2.45 -18.43 5.72
N VAL A 47 -2.74 -17.72 4.63
CA VAL A 47 -4.07 -17.21 4.33
C VAL A 47 -4.52 -17.93 3.08
N VAL A 48 -5.54 -18.77 3.23
CA VAL A 48 -6.12 -19.55 2.13
C VAL A 48 -7.61 -19.31 2.12
N THR A 49 -8.18 -19.24 0.91
CA THR A 49 -9.62 -19.38 0.75
C THR A 49 -9.92 -20.87 0.92
N ALA A 50 -10.47 -21.23 2.08
CA ALA A 50 -10.92 -22.59 2.33
C ALA A 50 -12.43 -22.66 2.08
N GLU A 51 -12.85 -23.62 1.26
CA GLU A 51 -14.25 -23.97 1.04
C GLU A 51 -14.52 -25.35 1.65
N GLY A 52 -15.72 -25.55 2.20
CA GLY A 52 -16.13 -26.81 2.81
C GLY A 52 -15.74 -26.98 4.28
N THR A 53 -15.74 -28.23 4.73
CA THR A 53 -15.58 -28.59 6.16
C THR A 53 -14.17 -29.07 6.43
N PHE A 54 -13.54 -28.58 7.49
CA PHE A 54 -12.24 -29.08 7.95
C PHE A 54 -12.41 -30.48 8.57
N PRO A 55 -11.41 -31.37 8.46
CA PRO A 55 -11.50 -32.70 9.04
C PRO A 55 -11.82 -32.64 10.55
N PRO A 56 -12.71 -33.51 11.05
CA PRO A 56 -13.08 -33.54 12.47
C PRO A 56 -11.85 -33.67 13.37
N GLY A 57 -11.83 -32.92 14.47
CA GLY A 57 -10.73 -32.96 15.45
C GLY A 57 -9.43 -32.27 15.03
N LYS A 58 -9.34 -31.71 13.81
CA LYS A 58 -8.16 -30.92 13.38
C LYS A 58 -8.24 -29.44 13.76
N VAL A 59 -9.42 -28.95 14.15
CA VAL A 59 -9.64 -27.55 14.53
C VAL A 59 -9.89 -27.46 16.03
N ARG A 60 -8.97 -26.85 16.77
CA ARG A 60 -9.11 -26.62 18.22
C ARG A 60 -10.07 -25.46 18.54
N ARG A 61 -9.99 -24.38 17.76
CA ARG A 61 -10.77 -23.16 17.99
C ARG A 61 -10.94 -22.39 16.68
N THR A 62 -12.09 -21.75 16.54
CA THR A 62 -12.38 -20.81 15.46
C THR A 62 -12.75 -19.45 16.05
N PHE A 63 -12.44 -18.39 15.31
CA PHE A 63 -12.85 -17.03 15.64
C PHE A 63 -12.77 -16.16 14.38
N LEU A 64 -13.60 -15.12 14.35
CA LEU A 64 -13.58 -14.13 13.27
C LEU A 64 -12.46 -13.11 13.50
N VAL A 65 -11.82 -12.70 12.40
CA VAL A 65 -10.81 -11.64 12.32
C VAL A 65 -11.07 -10.76 11.11
N SER A 66 -10.57 -9.52 11.14
CA SER A 66 -10.70 -8.55 10.06
C SER A 66 -9.42 -7.73 9.88
N GLY A 67 -9.10 -7.39 8.64
CA GLY A 67 -7.99 -6.51 8.31
C GLY A 67 -8.47 -5.43 7.35
N SER A 68 -8.31 -4.16 7.73
CA SER A 68 -8.72 -3.01 6.93
C SER A 68 -7.62 -1.97 6.84
N VAL A 69 -7.58 -1.25 5.72
CA VAL A 69 -6.65 -0.15 5.47
C VAL A 69 -7.29 0.89 4.57
N VAL A 70 -6.94 2.16 4.78
CA VAL A 70 -7.25 3.26 3.89
C VAL A 70 -5.92 3.88 3.46
N ILE A 71 -5.68 3.94 2.15
CA ILE A 71 -4.49 4.56 1.57
C ILE A 71 -4.96 5.62 0.58
N SER A 72 -4.61 6.88 0.86
CA SER A 72 -4.90 7.98 -0.06
C SER A 72 -3.88 8.02 -1.21
N ILE A 73 -4.30 8.58 -2.33
CA ILE A 73 -3.42 8.85 -3.48
C ILE A 73 -2.77 10.22 -3.33
N ASP A 74 -1.46 10.30 -3.55
CA ASP A 74 -0.74 11.57 -3.56
C ASP A 74 -1.22 12.48 -4.70
N TYR A 75 -1.36 13.77 -4.44
CA TYR A 75 -1.78 14.78 -5.44
C TYR A 75 -0.93 14.73 -6.72
N PHE A 76 0.38 14.52 -6.60
CA PHE A 76 1.28 14.41 -7.75
C PHE A 76 0.98 13.18 -8.62
N LYS A 77 0.63 12.04 -8.00
CA LYS A 77 0.22 10.84 -8.74
C LYS A 77 -1.10 11.04 -9.46
N ARG A 78 -2.02 11.81 -8.87
CA ARG A 78 -3.26 12.21 -9.54
C ARG A 78 -2.99 13.06 -10.77
N LEU A 79 -2.07 14.02 -10.69
CA LEU A 79 -1.63 14.82 -11.84
C LEU A 79 -1.02 13.95 -12.95
N LEU A 80 -0.11 13.04 -12.60
CA LEU A 80 0.48 12.10 -13.57
C LEU A 80 -0.56 11.18 -14.21
N ALA A 81 -1.56 10.73 -13.46
CA ALA A 81 -2.65 9.92 -14.00
C ALA A 81 -3.48 10.70 -15.03
N ILE A 82 -3.75 11.99 -14.79
CA ILE A 82 -4.44 12.87 -15.75
C ILE A 82 -3.63 12.99 -17.04
N LEU A 83 -2.31 13.18 -16.96
CA LEU A 83 -1.44 13.22 -18.15
C LEU A 83 -1.45 11.90 -18.91
N ARG A 84 -1.55 10.76 -18.20
CA ARG A 84 -1.62 9.43 -18.80
C ARG A 84 -2.93 9.14 -19.52
N ASN A 85 -4.05 9.77 -19.12
CA ASN A 85 -5.34 9.62 -19.80
C ASN A 85 -5.30 10.08 -21.27
N ILE A 86 -4.35 10.93 -21.65
CA ILE A 86 -4.18 11.42 -23.02
C ILE A 86 -3.51 10.35 -23.92
N PHE A 87 -2.64 9.52 -23.34
CA PHE A 87 -1.82 8.55 -24.09
C PHE A 87 -2.23 7.09 -23.87
N GLY A 88 -3.18 6.83 -22.97
CA GLY A 88 -3.69 5.50 -22.64
C GLY A 88 -2.69 4.60 -21.87
N GLY A 89 -3.09 3.34 -21.69
CA GLY A 89 -2.30 2.30 -21.02
C GLY A 89 -2.51 2.20 -19.50
N ARG A 90 -1.78 1.28 -18.86
CA ARG A 90 -1.89 1.02 -17.42
C ARG A 90 -1.54 2.24 -16.58
N VAL A 91 -2.34 2.52 -15.55
CA VAL A 91 -2.08 3.60 -14.60
C VAL A 91 -1.37 3.03 -13.38
N LYS A 92 -0.05 2.82 -13.52
CA LYS A 92 0.83 2.24 -12.48
C LYS A 92 0.65 2.86 -11.09
N ALA A 93 0.32 4.16 -11.04
CA ALA A 93 0.04 4.88 -9.80
C ALA A 93 -1.14 4.30 -9.00
N TYR A 94 -2.20 3.83 -9.67
CA TYR A 94 -3.33 3.17 -9.00
C TYR A 94 -3.04 1.69 -8.72
N GLU A 95 -2.34 1.00 -9.61
CA GLU A 95 -1.96 -0.40 -9.41
C GLU A 95 -1.14 -0.58 -8.13
N SER A 96 -0.11 0.24 -7.95
CA SER A 96 0.73 0.22 -6.74
C SER A 96 -0.04 0.57 -5.46
N LEU A 97 -1.07 1.41 -5.55
CA LEU A 97 -1.91 1.76 -4.40
C LEU A 97 -2.79 0.57 -4.00
N VAL A 98 -3.46 -0.06 -4.97
CA VAL A 98 -4.34 -1.22 -4.72
C VAL A 98 -3.53 -2.43 -4.23
N ASP A 99 -2.37 -2.70 -4.83
CA ASP A 99 -1.46 -3.77 -4.39
C ASP A 99 -1.07 -3.58 -2.91
N ARG A 100 -0.57 -2.39 -2.57
CA ARG A 100 -0.15 -2.08 -1.20
C ARG A 100 -1.31 -2.15 -0.21
N ALA A 101 -2.48 -1.64 -0.58
CA ALA A 101 -3.67 -1.69 0.27
C ALA A 101 -4.08 -3.15 0.55
N ARG A 102 -4.11 -3.99 -0.48
CA ARG A 102 -4.44 -5.41 -0.31
C ARG A 102 -3.43 -6.11 0.62
N ARG A 103 -2.14 -5.94 0.38
CA ARG A 103 -1.07 -6.55 1.18
C ARG A 103 -1.13 -6.10 2.64
N GLU A 104 -1.33 -4.79 2.88
CA GLU A 104 -1.48 -4.25 4.22
C GLU A 104 -2.73 -4.79 4.94
N ALA A 105 -3.87 -4.89 4.26
CA ALA A 105 -5.09 -5.44 4.84
C ALA A 105 -4.90 -6.91 5.26
N ILE A 106 -4.25 -7.72 4.42
CA ILE A 106 -3.93 -9.12 4.73
C ILE A 106 -2.96 -9.21 5.91
N LEU A 107 -1.94 -8.35 5.98
CA LEU A 107 -1.03 -8.31 7.13
C LEU A 107 -1.77 -8.01 8.43
N ARG A 108 -2.66 -7.02 8.45
CA ARG A 108 -3.47 -6.68 9.63
C ARG A 108 -4.40 -7.82 10.04
N LEU A 109 -5.00 -8.51 9.07
CA LEU A 109 -5.81 -9.71 9.30
C LEU A 109 -5.00 -10.80 10.00
N LYS A 110 -3.78 -11.06 9.51
CA LYS A 110 -2.85 -12.06 10.07
C LYS A 110 -2.34 -11.67 11.45
N GLU A 111 -2.04 -10.40 11.67
CA GLU A 111 -1.65 -9.87 12.97
C GLU A 111 -2.77 -10.06 14.00
N GLU A 112 -4.02 -9.78 13.64
CA GLU A 112 -5.18 -10.02 14.51
C GLU A 112 -5.35 -11.51 14.82
N ALA A 113 -5.23 -12.38 13.81
CA ALA A 113 -5.30 -13.82 13.98
C ALA A 113 -4.23 -14.33 14.95
N ARG A 114 -2.98 -13.91 14.76
CA ARG A 114 -1.86 -14.26 15.65
C ARG A 114 -2.11 -13.77 17.08
N ARG A 115 -2.61 -12.54 17.26
CA ARG A 115 -2.96 -11.98 18.58
C ARG A 115 -4.05 -12.79 19.29
N LYS A 116 -5.00 -13.37 18.54
CA LYS A 116 -6.04 -14.26 19.06
C LYS A 116 -5.56 -15.72 19.21
N GLY A 117 -4.29 -16.02 18.95
CA GLY A 117 -3.66 -17.32 19.18
C GLY A 117 -3.64 -18.26 17.97
N ALA A 118 -3.83 -17.74 16.74
CA ALA A 118 -3.63 -18.55 15.54
C ALA A 118 -2.13 -18.75 15.25
N GLY A 119 -1.74 -19.99 14.92
CA GLY A 119 -0.34 -20.34 14.60
C GLY A 119 0.57 -20.62 15.81
N MET A 120 -0.02 -20.79 17.00
CA MET A 120 0.64 -21.28 18.23
C MET A 120 0.31 -22.75 18.46
#